data_AF-A0A9D6N267-F1
#
_entry.id   AF-A0A9D6N267-F1
#
_cell.length_a   1.000
_cell.length_b   1.000
_cell.length_c   1.000
_cell.angle_alpha   90.00
_cell.angle_beta   90.00
_cell.angle_gamma   90.00
#
_symmetry.space_group_name_H-M   'P 1'
#
loop_
_entity.id
_entity.type
_entity.pdbx_description
1 polymer ?
#
loop_
_entity_poly.entity_id
_entity_poly.type
_entity_poly.pdbx_seq_one_letter_code
_entity_poly.pdbx_strand_id
1 'polypeptide(L)'
;MNEADFLASNKYRDFVALNEHLKEVRPIFDDFCARHGFAYMPRAAIGRYPRIRIARERLTSLYFDLQMELDEKGQRFEQFRSDLPYGLCAGAYIVEDDGSKYGVRFQKGLICFSGKPFDQVAAVLQSEMEKHLPTLEQWDAQHLKDNGEKVQLGT
;
A
#
# COMPACT_ATOMS: atom_id res chain seq x y z
N MET A 1 -2.03 1.39 -22.81
CA MET A 1 -3.05 0.35 -22.58
C MET A 1 -4.09 0.98 -21.69
N ASN A 2 -5.28 1.24 -22.23
CA ASN A 2 -6.36 1.82 -21.43
C ASN A 2 -6.98 0.73 -20.53
N GLU A 3 -7.85 1.12 -19.61
CA GLU A 3 -8.49 0.19 -18.68
C GLU A 3 -9.27 -0.92 -19.40
N ALA A 4 -10.00 -0.58 -20.48
CA ALA A 4 -10.77 -1.53 -21.27
C ALA A 4 -9.88 -2.59 -21.96
N ASP A 5 -8.75 -2.18 -22.55
CA ASP A 5 -7.78 -3.08 -23.18
C ASP A 5 -7.16 -4.05 -22.16
N PHE A 6 -6.93 -3.57 -20.95
CA PHE A 6 -6.38 -4.38 -19.89
C PHE A 6 -7.40 -5.40 -19.38
N LEU A 7 -8.64 -4.98 -19.11
CA LEU A 7 -9.75 -5.85 -18.70
C LEU A 7 -10.02 -6.96 -19.73
N ALA A 8 -9.81 -6.69 -21.02
CA ALA A 8 -10.03 -7.66 -22.11
C ALA A 8 -8.87 -8.64 -22.35
N SER A 9 -7.73 -8.50 -21.67
CA SER A 9 -6.52 -9.30 -21.95
C SER A 9 -6.39 -10.57 -21.10
N ASN A 10 -5.72 -11.62 -21.61
CA ASN A 10 -5.36 -12.81 -20.80
C ASN A 10 -4.54 -12.46 -19.54
N LYS A 11 -3.79 -11.35 -19.58
CA LYS A 11 -3.05 -10.80 -18.44
C LYS A 11 -3.96 -10.35 -17.29
N TYR A 12 -5.24 -10.07 -17.55
CA TYR A 12 -6.22 -9.80 -16.50
C TYR A 12 -6.67 -11.09 -15.80
N ARG A 13 -6.83 -12.20 -16.52
CA ARG A 13 -7.21 -13.49 -15.92
C ARG A 13 -6.12 -14.06 -15.01
N ASP A 14 -4.87 -14.06 -15.46
CA ASP A 14 -3.71 -14.50 -14.65
C ASP A 14 -3.55 -13.61 -13.42
N PHE A 15 -3.83 -12.31 -13.56
CA PHE A 15 -3.85 -11.38 -12.43
C PHE A 15 -4.97 -11.70 -11.44
N VAL A 16 -6.20 -11.94 -11.93
CA VAL A 16 -7.36 -12.17 -11.06
C VAL A 16 -7.06 -13.38 -10.20
N ALA A 17 -6.59 -14.47 -10.82
CA ALA A 17 -6.14 -15.67 -10.13
C ALA A 17 -5.09 -15.37 -9.05
N LEU A 18 -4.08 -14.53 -9.35
CA LEU A 18 -3.03 -14.19 -8.40
C LEU A 18 -3.49 -13.28 -7.25
N ASN A 19 -4.65 -12.61 -7.35
CA ASN A 19 -5.15 -11.67 -6.33
C ASN A 19 -6.43 -12.17 -5.64
N GLU A 20 -6.97 -13.34 -6.00
CA GLU A 20 -8.25 -13.81 -5.48
C GLU A 20 -8.21 -14.00 -3.96
N HIS A 21 -7.10 -14.52 -3.44
CA HIS A 21 -6.91 -14.77 -2.00
C HIS A 21 -6.99 -13.48 -1.17
N LEU A 22 -6.65 -12.31 -1.75
CA LEU A 22 -6.80 -11.02 -1.06
C LEU A 22 -8.25 -10.71 -0.68
N LYS A 23 -9.24 -11.37 -1.28
CA LYS A 23 -10.66 -11.28 -0.86
C LYS A 23 -10.85 -11.66 0.61
N GLU A 24 -10.00 -12.51 1.17
CA GLU A 24 -10.06 -12.96 2.56
C GLU A 24 -9.81 -11.82 3.56
N VAL A 25 -8.94 -10.87 3.20
CA VAL A 25 -8.56 -9.74 4.07
C VAL A 25 -9.26 -8.43 3.72
N ARG A 26 -9.97 -8.36 2.58
CA ARG A 26 -10.72 -7.17 2.14
C ARG A 26 -11.72 -6.65 3.18
N PRO A 27 -12.55 -7.49 3.84
CA PRO A 27 -13.49 -6.99 4.84
C PRO A 27 -12.84 -6.21 5.99
N ILE A 28 -11.59 -6.54 6.33
CA ILE A 28 -10.82 -5.84 7.37
C ILE A 28 -10.43 -4.43 6.89
N PHE A 29 -9.99 -4.33 5.63
CA PHE A 29 -9.72 -3.02 5.00
C PHE A 29 -10.99 -2.20 4.83
N ASP A 30 -12.10 -2.83 4.42
CA ASP A 30 -13.38 -2.15 4.23
C ASP A 30 -13.86 -1.51 5.53
N ASP A 31 -13.84 -2.26 6.64
CA ASP A 31 -14.16 -1.76 7.98
C ASP A 31 -13.22 -0.62 8.41
N PHE A 32 -11.90 -0.81 8.26
CA PHE A 32 -10.92 0.21 8.63
C PHE A 32 -11.10 1.50 7.81
N CYS A 33 -11.33 1.38 6.52
CA CYS A 33 -11.63 2.50 5.62
C CYS A 33 -12.89 3.25 6.05
N ALA A 34 -13.97 2.52 6.35
CA ALA A 34 -15.23 3.10 6.78
C ALA A 34 -15.10 3.88 8.10
N ARG A 35 -14.31 3.36 9.05
CA ARG A 35 -14.12 3.99 10.37
C ARG A 35 -13.18 5.21 10.33
N HIS A 36 -12.14 5.16 9.52
CA HIS A 36 -11.05 6.15 9.57
C HIS A 36 -10.97 7.07 8.35
N GLY A 37 -11.88 6.90 7.39
CA GLY A 37 -11.98 7.72 6.18
C GLY A 37 -10.88 7.44 5.15
N PHE A 38 -10.33 6.23 5.12
CA PHE A 38 -9.41 5.80 4.06
C PHE A 38 -10.18 5.34 2.83
N ALA A 39 -9.53 5.38 1.68
CA ALA A 39 -10.04 4.88 0.40
C ALA A 39 -8.99 3.99 -0.26
N TYR A 40 -9.45 3.04 -1.07
CA TYR A 40 -8.55 2.20 -1.87
C TYR A 40 -7.84 3.03 -2.95
N MET A 41 -6.54 2.83 -3.06
CA MET A 41 -5.77 3.41 -4.17
C MET A 41 -6.17 2.77 -5.50
N PRO A 42 -6.24 3.55 -6.59
CA PRO A 42 -6.54 3.01 -7.91
C PRO A 42 -5.55 1.92 -8.31
N ARG A 43 -6.06 0.86 -8.92
CA ARG A 43 -5.24 -0.28 -9.34
C ARG A 43 -4.07 0.09 -10.24
N ALA A 44 -4.27 1.08 -11.12
CA ALA A 44 -3.22 1.59 -11.98
C ALA A 44 -2.00 2.15 -11.21
N ALA A 45 -2.19 2.61 -9.97
CA ALA A 45 -1.14 3.19 -9.14
C ALA A 45 -0.29 2.16 -8.36
N ILE A 46 -0.78 0.92 -8.18
CA ILE A 46 -0.15 -0.06 -7.28
C ILE A 46 0.49 -1.26 -8.00
N GLY A 47 0.22 -1.43 -9.29
CA GLY A 47 0.82 -2.47 -10.13
C GLY A 47 0.02 -3.78 -10.16
N ARG A 48 0.69 -4.88 -10.53
CA ARG A 48 0.06 -6.19 -10.78
C ARG A 48 0.32 -7.26 -9.73
N TYR A 49 1.31 -7.05 -8.88
CA TYR A 49 1.66 -8.02 -7.84
C TYR A 49 0.64 -7.90 -6.69
N PRO A 50 0.31 -9.00 -5.98
CA PRO A 50 -0.69 -8.99 -4.92
C PRO A 50 -0.43 -7.91 -3.88
N ARG A 51 -1.34 -6.94 -3.85
CA ARG A 51 -1.19 -5.73 -3.06
C ARG A 51 -2.55 -5.09 -2.79
N ILE A 52 -2.76 -4.64 -1.57
CA ILE A 52 -3.84 -3.74 -1.19
C ILE A 52 -3.19 -2.48 -0.61
N ARG A 53 -3.48 -1.34 -1.22
CA ARG A 53 -3.10 -0.04 -0.66
C ARG A 53 -4.33 0.81 -0.42
N ILE A 54 -4.43 1.35 0.77
CA ILE A 54 -5.44 2.34 1.14
C ILE A 54 -4.74 3.64 1.50
N ALA A 55 -5.37 4.77 1.22
CA ALA A 55 -4.86 6.08 1.53
C ALA A 55 -5.96 7.01 2.04
N ARG A 56 -5.57 7.98 2.85
CA ARG A 56 -6.42 9.08 3.29
C ARG A 56 -5.75 10.37 2.88
N GLU A 57 -6.25 10.98 1.81
CA GLU A 57 -5.69 12.19 1.22
C GLU A 57 -6.22 13.43 1.95
N ARG A 58 -5.30 14.21 2.52
CA ARG A 58 -5.50 15.52 3.15
C ARG A 58 -4.24 16.36 2.94
N LEU A 59 -4.06 17.43 3.73
CA LEU A 59 -2.80 18.20 3.78
C LEU A 59 -1.59 17.27 3.97
N THR A 60 -1.68 16.34 4.92
CA THR A 60 -0.81 15.17 5.00
C THR A 60 -1.59 13.95 4.51
N SER A 61 -1.04 13.25 3.51
CA SER A 61 -1.61 12.00 3.02
C SER A 61 -1.06 10.83 3.83
N LEU A 62 -1.94 10.00 4.39
CA LEU A 62 -1.56 8.77 5.11
C LEU A 62 -1.85 7.54 4.25
N TYR A 63 -1.09 6.46 4.42
CA TYR A 63 -1.35 5.20 3.72
C TYR A 63 -1.00 3.97 4.54
N PHE A 64 -1.69 2.87 4.23
CA PHE A 64 -1.31 1.50 4.58
C PHE A 64 -1.19 0.67 3.30
N ASP A 65 -0.22 -0.22 3.25
CA ASP A 65 0.15 -0.96 2.06
C ASP A 65 0.54 -2.40 2.42
N LEU A 66 -0.41 -3.31 2.20
CA LEU A 66 -0.21 -4.75 2.33
C LEU A 66 0.27 -5.27 0.97
N GLN A 67 1.41 -5.93 0.95
CA GLN A 67 1.97 -6.52 -0.26
C GLN A 67 2.53 -7.91 0.00
N MET A 68 2.44 -8.79 -1.00
CA MET A 68 3.24 -10.01 -1.02
C MET A 68 4.72 -9.60 -1.14
N GLU A 69 5.58 -10.27 -0.38
CA GLU A 69 7.02 -10.03 -0.45
C GLU A 69 7.63 -10.77 -1.66
N LEU A 70 8.90 -10.47 -1.92
CA LEU A 70 9.70 -11.15 -2.93
C LEU A 70 10.41 -12.34 -2.26
N ASP A 71 10.86 -13.30 -3.07
CA ASP A 71 11.71 -14.38 -2.55
C ASP A 71 13.10 -13.88 -2.12
N GLU A 72 13.91 -14.77 -1.58
CA GLU A 72 15.27 -14.47 -1.09
C GLU A 72 16.21 -13.92 -2.18
N LYS A 73 15.87 -14.11 -3.46
CA LYS A 73 16.61 -13.58 -4.62
C LYS A 73 16.01 -12.29 -5.15
N GLY A 74 15.00 -11.73 -4.49
CA GLY A 74 14.28 -10.54 -4.93
C GLY A 74 13.36 -10.80 -6.13
N GLN A 75 12.94 -12.04 -6.36
CA GLN A 75 12.04 -12.42 -7.44
C GLN A 75 10.59 -12.53 -6.97
N ARG A 76 9.66 -12.37 -7.91
CA ARG A 76 8.23 -12.51 -7.64
C ARG A 76 7.84 -13.98 -7.62
N PHE A 77 6.95 -14.36 -6.71
CA PHE A 77 6.27 -15.64 -6.83
C PHE A 77 5.28 -15.61 -8.00
N GLU A 78 5.34 -16.62 -8.86
CA GLU A 78 4.47 -16.74 -10.03
C GLU A 78 3.09 -17.32 -9.68
N GLN A 79 2.99 -18.00 -8.53
CA GLN A 79 1.79 -18.67 -8.05
C GLN A 79 1.57 -18.35 -6.57
N PHE A 80 0.31 -18.23 -6.17
CA PHE A 80 -0.04 -18.03 -4.77
C PHE A 80 0.04 -19.34 -3.97
N ARG A 81 0.54 -19.23 -2.74
CA ARG A 81 0.40 -20.24 -1.67
C ARG A 81 0.13 -19.50 -0.36
N SER A 82 -0.63 -20.11 0.55
CA SER A 82 -1.01 -19.47 1.81
C SER A 82 0.17 -19.22 2.76
N ASP A 83 1.28 -19.93 2.56
CA ASP A 83 2.51 -19.79 3.34
C ASP A 83 3.43 -18.66 2.82
N LEU A 84 3.09 -18.00 1.70
CA LEU A 84 3.93 -16.95 1.14
C LEU A 84 3.98 -15.73 2.05
N PRO A 85 5.16 -15.07 2.14
CA PRO A 85 5.36 -13.95 3.03
C PRO A 85 4.64 -12.69 2.52
N TYR A 86 3.98 -12.00 3.45
CA TYR A 86 3.38 -10.69 3.28
C TYR A 86 3.98 -9.71 4.27
N GLY A 87 4.05 -8.46 3.83
CA GLY A 87 4.42 -7.32 4.65
C GLY A 87 3.34 -6.24 4.61
N LEU A 88 3.15 -5.58 5.74
CA LEU A 88 2.35 -4.37 5.84
C LEU A 88 3.30 -3.22 6.19
N CYS A 89 3.33 -2.20 5.35
CA CYS A 89 3.96 -0.94 5.69
C CYS A 89 2.92 0.17 5.77
N ALA A 90 3.26 1.22 6.48
CA ALA A 90 2.43 2.40 6.60
C ALA A 90 3.31 3.65 6.47
N GLY A 91 2.71 4.76 6.09
CA GLY A 91 3.46 6.00 5.98
C GLY A 91 2.61 7.22 5.78
N ALA A 92 3.29 8.36 5.76
CA ALA A 92 2.71 9.64 5.47
C ALA A 92 3.58 10.40 4.46
N TYR A 93 2.95 11.26 3.67
CA TYR A 93 3.66 12.15 2.77
C TYR A 93 2.92 13.47 2.56
N ILE A 94 3.69 14.50 2.18
CA ILE A 94 3.21 15.75 1.60
C ILE A 94 3.85 15.94 0.23
N VAL A 95 3.18 16.69 -0.64
CA VAL A 95 3.75 17.13 -1.92
C VAL A 95 3.76 18.65 -1.91
N GLU A 96 4.91 19.26 -2.18
CA GLU A 96 5.06 20.69 -2.32
C GLU A 96 5.38 21.05 -3.77
N ASP A 97 4.84 22.17 -4.22
CA ASP A 97 5.23 22.77 -5.49
C ASP A 97 6.62 23.42 -5.32
N ASP A 98 7.59 22.96 -6.10
CA ASP A 98 8.94 23.51 -6.17
C ASP A 98 9.22 24.18 -7.53
N GLY A 99 8.17 24.44 -8.32
CA GLY A 99 8.25 24.95 -9.69
C GLY A 99 8.54 23.87 -10.75
N SER A 100 8.75 22.61 -10.36
CA SER A 100 8.80 21.50 -11.31
C SER A 100 7.40 21.03 -11.71
N LYS A 101 7.32 20.25 -12.80
CA LYS A 101 6.03 19.73 -13.29
C LYS A 101 5.27 18.89 -12.26
N TYR A 102 5.98 18.24 -11.34
CA TYR A 102 5.38 17.27 -10.41
C TYR A 102 5.63 17.60 -8.94
N GLY A 103 6.42 18.63 -8.63
CA GLY A 103 6.75 19.03 -7.27
C GLY A 103 7.78 18.11 -6.59
N VAL A 104 7.91 18.29 -5.29
CA VAL A 104 8.74 17.48 -4.40
C VAL A 104 7.88 16.79 -3.36
N ARG A 105 8.18 15.53 -3.06
CA ARG A 105 7.53 14.78 -1.98
C ARG A 105 8.43 14.70 -0.77
N PHE A 106 7.89 14.98 0.41
CA PHE A 106 8.49 14.58 1.68
C PHE A 106 7.70 13.40 2.22
N GLN A 107 8.36 12.27 2.49
CA GLN A 107 7.70 11.04 2.91
C GLN A 107 8.40 10.36 4.08
N LYS A 108 7.63 9.70 4.95
CA LYS A 108 8.16 8.84 6.02
C LYS A 108 7.31 7.59 6.10
N GLY A 109 7.96 6.45 6.34
CA GLY A 109 7.29 5.17 6.45
C GLY A 109 7.83 4.32 7.59
N LEU A 110 7.06 3.30 7.95
CA LEU A 110 7.42 2.27 8.90
C LEU A 110 6.93 0.91 8.41
N ILE A 111 7.59 -0.15 8.88
CA ILE A 111 7.13 -1.53 8.69
C ILE A 111 6.24 -1.87 9.89
N CYS A 112 4.99 -2.24 9.64
CA CYS A 112 4.07 -2.72 10.67
C CYS A 112 4.37 -4.19 10.97
N PHE A 113 4.52 -4.99 9.92
CA PHE A 113 5.07 -6.35 9.98
C PHE A 113 5.70 -6.73 8.64
N SER A 114 6.52 -7.78 8.66
CA SER A 114 7.14 -8.39 7.48
C SER A 114 7.22 -9.90 7.67
N GLY A 115 7.28 -10.65 6.56
CA GLY A 115 7.46 -12.10 6.55
C GLY A 115 6.29 -12.89 7.13
N LYS A 116 5.09 -12.30 7.25
CA LYS A 116 3.92 -13.01 7.77
C LYS A 116 3.35 -13.93 6.69
N PRO A 117 3.20 -15.24 6.94
CA PRO A 117 2.43 -16.11 6.06
C PRO A 117 1.03 -15.53 5.81
N PHE A 118 0.53 -15.63 4.58
CA PHE A 118 -0.75 -15.04 4.21
C PHE A 118 -1.90 -15.54 5.11
N ASP A 119 -1.92 -16.83 5.45
CA ASP A 119 -2.92 -17.42 6.35
C ASP A 119 -2.90 -16.85 7.79
N GLN A 120 -1.85 -16.13 8.18
CA GLN A 120 -1.74 -15.43 9.45
C GLN A 120 -2.04 -13.93 9.35
N VAL A 121 -2.13 -13.36 8.14
CA VAL A 121 -2.31 -11.91 7.95
C VAL A 121 -3.63 -11.44 8.55
N ALA A 122 -4.73 -12.14 8.30
CA ALA A 122 -6.05 -11.75 8.79
C ALA A 122 -6.09 -11.59 10.32
N ALA A 123 -5.36 -12.43 11.05
CA ALA A 123 -5.33 -12.43 12.52
C ALA A 123 -4.63 -11.20 13.12
N VAL A 124 -3.75 -10.53 12.38
CA VAL A 124 -2.95 -9.40 12.90
C VAL A 124 -3.24 -8.07 12.20
N LEU A 125 -3.84 -8.11 11.00
CA LEU A 125 -3.96 -6.96 10.11
C LEU A 125 -4.67 -5.77 10.78
N GLN A 126 -5.84 -6.00 11.38
CA GLN A 126 -6.59 -4.92 12.03
C GLN A 126 -5.80 -4.32 13.20
N SER A 127 -5.27 -5.16 14.09
CA SER A 127 -4.54 -4.69 15.26
C SER A 127 -3.30 -3.88 14.88
N GLU A 128 -2.58 -4.28 13.82
CA GLU A 128 -1.39 -3.55 13.36
C GLU A 128 -1.77 -2.21 12.73
N MET A 129 -2.83 -2.14 11.91
CA MET A 129 -3.30 -0.86 11.37
C MET A 129 -3.74 0.11 12.48
N GLU A 130 -4.54 -0.37 13.45
CA GLU A 130 -5.00 0.45 14.59
C GLU A 130 -3.85 0.92 15.48
N LYS A 131 -2.88 0.04 15.75
CA LYS A 131 -1.70 0.35 16.56
C LYS A 131 -0.83 1.44 15.93
N HIS A 132 -0.69 1.44 14.59
CA HIS A 132 0.21 2.36 13.90
C HIS A 132 -0.46 3.68 13.48
N LEU A 133 -1.79 3.72 13.33
CA LEU A 133 -2.51 4.93 12.92
C LEU A 133 -2.21 6.16 13.80
N PRO A 134 -2.23 6.11 15.15
CA PRO A 134 -1.94 7.28 15.97
C PRO A 134 -0.56 7.89 15.73
N THR A 135 0.45 7.06 15.43
CA THR A 135 1.79 7.55 15.09
C THR A 135 1.78 8.31 13.77
N LEU A 136 1.06 7.81 12.76
CA LEU A 136 0.94 8.48 11.46
C LEU A 136 0.21 9.83 11.59
N GLU A 137 -0.80 9.91 12.45
CA GLU A 137 -1.56 11.15 12.72
C GLU A 137 -0.69 12.25 13.35
N GLN A 138 0.42 11.90 13.99
CA GLN A 138 1.38 12.85 14.57
C GLN A 138 2.40 13.38 13.55
N TRP A 139 2.48 12.79 12.36
CA TRP A 139 3.42 13.21 11.32
C TRP A 139 2.81 14.32 10.48
N ASP A 140 2.78 15.53 11.03
CA ASP A 140 2.37 16.72 10.27
C ASP A 140 3.39 17.09 9.18
N ALA A 141 3.06 18.14 8.41
CA ALA A 141 3.91 18.61 7.32
C ALA A 141 5.32 19.01 7.78
N GLN A 142 5.45 19.62 8.96
CA GLN A 142 6.76 20.06 9.47
C GLN A 142 7.59 18.84 9.90
N HIS A 143 6.98 17.89 10.61
CA HIS A 143 7.61 16.63 10.97
C HIS A 143 8.16 15.89 9.74
N LEU A 144 7.38 15.84 8.66
CA LEU A 144 7.77 15.17 7.42
C LEU A 144 8.92 15.87 6.69
N LYS A 145 9.00 17.21 6.74
CA LYS A 145 10.14 17.96 6.20
C LYS A 145 11.41 17.73 6.98
N ASP A 146 11.29 17.68 8.31
CA ASP A 146 12.44 17.57 9.20
C ASP A 146 12.96 16.12 9.32
N ASN A 147 12.08 15.12 9.21
CA ASN A 147 12.38 13.73 9.53
C ASN A 147 12.06 12.72 8.41
N GLY A 148 11.54 13.19 7.28
CA GLY A 148 11.21 12.38 6.11
C GLY A 148 12.29 12.39 5.04
N GLU A 149 12.14 11.51 4.07
CA GLU A 149 12.91 11.48 2.84
C GLU A 149 12.34 12.50 1.85
N LYS A 150 13.22 13.33 1.28
CA LYS A 150 12.88 14.24 0.17
C LYS A 150 13.07 13.51 -1.15
N VAL A 151 11.99 13.37 -1.92
CA VAL A 151 11.95 12.68 -3.21
C VAL A 151 11.51 13.65 -4.30
N GLN A 152 12.36 13.87 -5.31
CA GLN A 152 11.96 14.61 -6.50
C GLN A 152 10.95 13.79 -7.30
N LEU A 153 9.77 14.35 -7.56
CA LEU A 153 8.77 13.66 -8.37
C LEU A 153 9.06 13.92 -9.85
N GLY A 154 9.24 12.83 -10.60
CA GLY A 154 9.48 12.86 -12.04
C GLY A 154 10.85 13.42 -12.46
N THR A 155 11.50 12.69 -13.36
CA THR A 155 12.59 13.16 -14.23
C THR A 155 12.13 13.04 -15.66
#